data_AF-H5Y2H4-F1
#
_entry.id   AF-H5Y2H4-F1
#
_cell.length_a   1.000
_cell.length_b   1.000
_cell.length_c   1.000
_cell.angle_alpha   90.00
_cell.angle_beta   90.00
_cell.angle_gamma   90.00
#
_symmetry.space_group_name_H-M   'P 1'
#
loop_
_entity.id
_entity.type
_entity.pdbx_description
1 polymer ?
#
loop_
_entity_poly.entity_id
_entity_poly.type
_entity_poly.pdbx_seq_one_letter_code
_entity_poly.pdbx_strand_id
1 'polypeptide(L)'
;MFDPEHYDDPFEEMHPSAAAPSKNLSCELCDGHYVVRHGTHGAFFGCSNFPRCRSTKTIEEQTYAWFKEQGIRIYEVEQPCWKCGKPIKLRSYFPHLDLLLDQPELAQKLDLSIIRLSIVDTLDEYLSSKYQEIYSRFSKKFDGEYVANNCPYCHSLQGNTMSLKTAYNYLTERIRKRQ
;
A
#
# COMPACT_ATOMS: atom_id res chain seq x y z
N MET A 1 8.70 -21.44 17.24
CA MET A 1 8.94 -22.03 15.91
C MET A 1 7.67 -21.75 15.12
N PHE A 2 7.76 -21.01 14.01
CA PHE A 2 6.59 -20.65 13.20
C PHE A 2 6.06 -21.91 12.51
N ASP A 3 4.77 -22.22 12.69
CA ASP A 3 4.07 -23.29 11.97
C ASP A 3 3.18 -22.65 10.88
N PRO A 4 3.49 -22.80 9.59
CA PRO A 4 2.76 -22.18 8.48
C PRO A 4 1.39 -22.80 8.17
N GLU A 5 1.02 -23.93 8.76
CA GLU A 5 -0.17 -24.71 8.35
C GLU A 5 -1.41 -24.49 9.22
N HIS A 6 -1.32 -23.68 10.27
CA HIS A 6 -2.39 -23.49 11.27
C HIS A 6 -2.78 -22.00 11.45
N TYR A 7 -2.98 -21.29 10.34
CA TYR A 7 -3.42 -19.89 10.36
C TYR A 7 -4.59 -19.70 9.41
N ASP A 8 -5.76 -19.39 9.97
CA ASP A 8 -6.96 -19.00 9.22
C ASP A 8 -6.64 -17.79 8.34
N ASP A 9 -7.03 -17.83 7.07
CA ASP A 9 -6.69 -16.80 6.09
C ASP A 9 -7.40 -15.46 6.45
N PRO A 10 -6.71 -14.42 6.93
CA PRO A 10 -7.32 -13.16 7.35
C PRO A 10 -7.88 -12.36 6.16
N PHE A 11 -7.74 -12.88 4.93
CA PHE A 11 -8.30 -12.33 3.71
C PHE A 11 -9.68 -12.89 3.36
N GLU A 12 -10.19 -13.90 4.08
CA GLU A 12 -11.51 -14.47 3.79
C GLU A 12 -12.65 -13.47 4.08
N GLU A 13 -12.43 -12.52 4.99
CA GLU A 13 -13.38 -11.41 5.30
C GLU A 13 -13.04 -10.07 4.63
N MET A 14 -12.05 -10.00 3.73
CA MET A 14 -11.94 -8.85 2.81
C MET A 14 -12.90 -9.08 1.66
N HIS A 15 -14.20 -8.96 1.91
CA HIS A 15 -15.19 -8.80 0.83
C HIS A 15 -14.80 -7.56 0.03
N PRO A 16 -14.30 -7.68 -1.22
CA PRO A 16 -14.28 -6.54 -2.11
C PRO A 16 -15.75 -6.23 -2.37
N SER A 17 -16.21 -5.05 -1.93
CA SER A 17 -17.50 -4.53 -2.36
C SER A 17 -17.60 -4.70 -3.88
N ALA A 18 -18.71 -5.29 -4.32
CA ALA A 18 -18.98 -5.64 -5.71
C ALA A 18 -18.78 -4.44 -6.66
N ALA A 19 -18.32 -4.79 -7.88
CA ALA A 19 -17.93 -3.95 -9.01
C ALA A 19 -16.51 -3.36 -8.92
N ALA A 20 -15.51 -4.09 -9.40
CA ALA A 20 -14.23 -3.50 -9.77
C ALA A 20 -14.45 -2.60 -11.01
N PRO A 21 -14.36 -1.27 -10.91
CA PRO A 21 -14.34 -0.43 -12.11
C PRO A 21 -13.08 -0.76 -12.93
N SER A 22 -13.14 -0.48 -14.23
CA SER A 22 -12.00 -0.67 -15.15
C SER A 22 -10.71 -0.16 -14.51
N LYS A 23 -9.72 -1.05 -14.34
CA LYS A 23 -8.50 -0.79 -13.56
C LYS A 23 -7.65 0.40 -14.07
N ASN A 24 -7.90 0.87 -15.28
CA ASN A 24 -7.13 1.92 -15.96
C ASN A 24 -7.79 3.29 -15.81
N LEU A 25 -6.99 4.32 -15.55
CA LEU A 25 -7.47 5.71 -15.48
C LEU A 25 -7.95 6.17 -16.85
N SER A 26 -9.16 6.74 -16.89
CA SER A 26 -9.74 7.32 -18.09
C SER A 26 -8.90 8.51 -18.62
N CYS A 27 -8.89 8.66 -19.94
CA CYS A 27 -8.28 9.82 -20.58
C CYS A 27 -9.13 11.07 -20.33
N GLU A 28 -8.51 12.19 -19.99
CA GLU A 28 -9.24 13.45 -19.73
C GLU A 28 -9.72 14.13 -21.03
N LEU A 29 -9.25 13.69 -22.19
CA LEU A 29 -9.54 14.32 -23.50
C LEU A 29 -10.40 13.45 -24.43
N CYS A 30 -10.59 12.17 -24.14
CA CYS A 30 -11.41 11.28 -24.97
C CYS A 30 -11.91 10.07 -24.18
N ASP A 31 -12.69 9.22 -24.84
CA ASP A 31 -13.22 7.93 -24.33
C ASP A 31 -12.17 6.82 -24.14
N GLY A 32 -10.89 7.16 -24.27
CA GLY A 32 -9.78 6.24 -24.09
C GLY A 32 -9.37 6.10 -22.62
N HIS A 33 -8.29 5.37 -22.39
CA HIS A 33 -7.63 5.29 -21.08
C HIS A 33 -6.13 5.48 -21.24
N TYR A 34 -5.45 5.79 -20.14
CA TYR A 34 -3.99 5.90 -20.15
C TYR A 34 -3.34 4.52 -20.09
N VAL A 35 -2.33 4.30 -20.93
CA VAL A 35 -1.47 3.11 -20.96
C VAL A 35 -0.01 3.50 -20.83
N VAL A 36 0.82 2.64 -20.25
CA VAL A 36 2.25 2.93 -20.12
C VAL A 36 2.94 2.81 -21.48
N ARG A 37 3.70 3.83 -21.85
CA ARG A 37 4.51 3.90 -23.07
C ARG A 37 5.94 4.28 -22.71
N HIS A 38 6.87 4.10 -23.66
CA HIS A 38 8.28 4.44 -23.50
C HIS A 38 8.69 5.48 -24.53
N GLY A 39 9.34 6.54 -24.07
CA GLY A 39 9.92 7.59 -24.91
C GLY A 39 11.38 7.86 -24.51
N THR A 40 11.97 8.89 -25.12
CA THR A 40 13.39 9.24 -24.92
C THR A 40 13.73 9.59 -23.47
N HIS A 41 12.78 10.17 -22.72
CA HIS A 41 12.95 10.58 -21.32
C HIS A 41 12.48 9.54 -20.31
N GLY A 42 12.17 8.31 -20.75
CA GLY A 42 11.68 7.24 -19.90
C GLY A 42 10.22 6.85 -20.16
N ALA A 43 9.64 6.15 -19.18
CA ALA A 43 8.24 5.72 -19.25
C ALA A 43 7.30 6.89 -18.99
N PHE A 44 6.15 6.91 -19.66
CA PHE A 44 5.09 7.89 -19.47
C PHE A 44 3.74 7.24 -19.76
N PHE A 45 2.65 7.87 -19.34
CA PHE A 45 1.31 7.45 -19.71
C PHE A 45 0.86 8.17 -20.97
N GLY A 46 0.49 7.42 -21.99
CA GLY A 46 -0.11 7.95 -23.21
C GLY A 46 -1.50 7.40 -23.43
N CYS A 47 -2.38 8.18 -24.04
CA CYS A 47 -3.71 7.71 -24.38
C CYS A 47 -3.68 6.44 -25.25
N SER A 48 -4.59 5.49 -24.98
CA SER A 48 -4.83 4.29 -25.79
C SER A 48 -5.17 4.66 -27.25
N ASN A 49 -5.81 5.81 -27.46
CA ASN A 49 -6.30 6.26 -28.78
C ASN A 49 -5.26 7.04 -29.60
N PHE A 50 -3.98 7.00 -29.25
CA PHE A 50 -2.92 7.55 -30.09
C PHE A 50 -2.91 6.88 -31.48
N PRO A 51 -2.77 7.61 -32.62
CA PRO A 51 -2.36 9.02 -32.73
C PRO A 51 -3.51 10.04 -32.67
N ARG A 52 -4.78 9.59 -32.60
CA ARG A 52 -5.95 10.47 -32.60
C ARG A 52 -6.05 11.33 -31.34
N CYS A 53 -5.64 10.78 -30.20
CA CYS A 53 -5.45 11.54 -28.97
C CYS A 53 -3.98 11.51 -28.55
N ARG A 54 -3.39 12.68 -28.33
CA ARG A 54 -1.99 12.86 -27.91
C ARG A 54 -1.85 13.25 -26.43
N SER A 55 -2.90 13.04 -25.64
CA SER A 55 -2.84 13.26 -24.19
C SER A 55 -1.78 12.36 -23.56
N THR A 56 -0.95 12.95 -22.70
CA THR A 56 0.10 12.27 -21.96
C THR A 56 0.11 12.74 -20.51
N LYS A 57 0.49 11.86 -19.59
CA LYS A 57 0.75 12.15 -18.18
C LYS A 57 2.10 11.56 -17.77
N THR A 58 2.77 12.18 -16.80
CA THR A 58 3.92 11.53 -16.18
C THR A 58 3.49 10.32 -15.37
N ILE A 59 4.46 9.49 -14.96
CA ILE A 59 4.20 8.33 -14.13
C ILE A 59 3.62 8.78 -12.77
N GLU A 60 4.17 9.83 -12.18
CA GLU A 60 3.77 10.39 -10.88
C GLU A 60 2.34 10.96 -10.92
N GLU A 61 2.03 11.76 -11.94
CA GLU A 61 0.69 12.34 -12.12
C GLU A 61 -0.37 11.25 -12.24
N GLN A 62 -0.08 10.21 -13.03
CA GLN A 62 -0.98 9.09 -13.21
C GLN A 62 -1.15 8.27 -11.91
N THR A 63 -0.06 8.02 -11.19
CA THR A 63 -0.12 7.31 -9.90
C THR A 63 -0.94 8.09 -8.88
N TYR A 64 -0.75 9.41 -8.79
CA TYR A 64 -1.55 10.23 -7.89
C TYR A 64 -3.04 10.24 -8.27
N ALA A 65 -3.36 10.41 -9.55
CA ALA A 65 -4.73 10.36 -10.04
C ALA A 65 -5.39 9.00 -9.75
N TRP A 66 -4.63 7.92 -9.91
CA TRP A 66 -5.09 6.57 -9.59
C TRP A 66 -5.43 6.41 -8.10
N PHE A 67 -4.55 6.83 -7.19
CA PHE A 67 -4.83 6.80 -5.74
C PHE A 67 -6.01 7.70 -5.36
N LYS A 68 -6.19 8.83 -6.05
CA LYS A 68 -7.31 9.74 -5.82
C LYS A 68 -8.65 9.11 -6.18
N GLU A 69 -8.71 8.31 -7.25
CA GLU A 69 -9.94 7.65 -7.70
C GLU A 69 -10.23 6.34 -6.96
N GLN A 70 -9.20 5.51 -6.74
CA GLN A 70 -9.36 4.17 -6.16
C GLN A 70 -9.25 4.16 -4.63
N GLY A 71 -8.73 5.24 -4.04
CA GLY A 71 -8.36 5.27 -2.64
C GLY A 71 -7.13 4.41 -2.34
N ILE A 72 -6.86 4.21 -1.06
CA ILE A 72 -5.73 3.43 -0.55
C ILE A 72 -6.27 2.32 0.35
N ARG A 73 -5.75 1.09 0.18
CA ARG A 73 -6.14 -0.02 1.04
C ARG A 73 -5.40 0.01 2.37
N ILE A 74 -6.13 -0.34 3.42
CA ILE A 74 -5.53 -0.62 4.73
C ILE A 74 -5.38 -2.14 4.85
N TYR A 75 -4.14 -2.58 4.97
CA TYR A 75 -3.78 -3.98 5.14
C TYR A 75 -3.72 -4.31 6.63
N GLU A 76 -4.30 -5.43 7.04
CA GLU A 76 -4.21 -5.99 8.39
C GLU A 76 -3.45 -7.32 8.35
N VAL A 77 -2.47 -7.49 9.23
CA VAL A 77 -1.70 -8.74 9.39
C VAL A 77 -1.62 -9.08 10.87
N GLU A 78 -2.01 -10.30 11.23
CA GLU A 78 -1.76 -10.81 12.57
C GLU A 78 -0.36 -11.41 12.67
N GLN A 79 0.37 -11.06 13.72
CA GLN A 79 1.68 -11.64 14.01
C GLN A 79 2.00 -11.56 15.51
N PRO A 80 2.93 -12.38 16.03
CA PRO A 80 3.38 -12.22 17.40
C PRO A 80 4.12 -10.90 17.60
N CYS A 81 3.86 -10.22 18.72
CA CYS A 81 4.63 -9.07 19.16
C CYS A 81 6.08 -9.47 19.41
N TRP A 82 7.05 -8.75 18.81
CA TRP A 82 8.48 -9.06 18.96
C TRP A 82 8.98 -9.03 20.41
N LYS A 83 8.30 -8.29 21.30
CA LYS A 83 8.71 -8.13 22.71
C LYS A 83 8.03 -9.13 23.64
N CYS A 84 6.71 -9.29 23.55
CA CYS A 84 5.95 -10.09 24.51
C CYS A 84 5.34 -11.37 23.92
N GLY A 85 5.51 -11.64 22.63
CA GLY A 85 5.05 -12.85 21.95
C GLY A 85 3.54 -12.96 21.70
N LYS A 86 2.71 -12.17 22.38
CA LYS A 86 1.25 -12.17 22.20
C LYS A 86 0.86 -11.83 20.75
N PRO A 87 -0.18 -12.47 20.19
CA PRO A 87 -0.66 -12.17 18.84
C PRO A 87 -1.22 -10.75 18.79
N ILE A 88 -0.83 -9.98 17.78
CA ILE A 88 -1.25 -8.59 17.58
C ILE A 88 -1.64 -8.38 16.13
N LYS A 89 -2.60 -7.48 15.90
CA LYS A 89 -3.01 -7.04 14.57
C LYS A 89 -2.23 -5.79 14.20
N LEU A 90 -1.39 -5.89 13.17
CA LEU A 90 -0.71 -4.75 12.57
C LEU A 90 -1.52 -4.21 11.41
N ARG A 91 -1.63 -2.88 11.33
CA ARG A 91 -2.33 -2.22 10.22
C ARG A 91 -1.45 -1.14 9.59
N SER A 92 -1.46 -1.08 8.27
CA SER A 92 -0.75 -0.06 7.50
C SER A 92 -1.34 0.05 6.10
N TYR A 93 -1.12 1.18 5.45
CA TYR A 93 -1.24 1.27 4.00
C TYR A 93 0.10 0.94 3.33
N PHE A 94 0.02 0.37 2.12
CA PHE A 94 1.18 0.08 1.29
C PHE A 94 0.84 0.39 -0.18
N PRO A 95 1.09 1.63 -0.64
CA PRO A 95 0.77 2.07 -2.00
C PRO A 95 1.39 1.17 -3.08
N HIS A 96 2.57 0.60 -2.82
CA HIS A 96 3.16 -0.38 -3.72
C HIS A 96 2.35 -1.69 -3.84
N LEU A 97 1.78 -2.20 -2.74
CA LEU A 97 0.93 -3.40 -2.80
C LEU A 97 -0.37 -3.13 -3.57
N ASP A 98 -0.94 -1.94 -3.40
CA ASP A 98 -2.08 -1.46 -4.16
C ASP A 98 -1.79 -1.47 -5.66
N LEU A 99 -0.64 -0.91 -6.06
CA LEU A 99 -0.18 -0.97 -7.45
C LEU A 99 0.09 -2.40 -7.93
N LEU A 100 0.69 -3.28 -7.10
CA LEU A 100 0.94 -4.67 -7.51
C LEU A 100 -0.35 -5.43 -7.83
N LEU A 101 -1.44 -5.16 -7.11
CA LEU A 101 -2.74 -5.80 -7.30
C LEU A 101 -3.47 -5.28 -8.54
N ASP A 102 -3.41 -3.97 -8.77
CA ASP A 102 -4.27 -3.31 -9.76
C ASP A 102 -3.54 -2.92 -11.05
N GLN A 103 -2.26 -2.57 -10.96
CA GLN A 103 -1.41 -2.06 -12.04
C GLN A 103 0.03 -2.64 -11.94
N PRO A 104 0.23 -3.95 -12.11
CA PRO A 104 1.52 -4.61 -11.84
C PRO A 104 2.67 -4.10 -12.70
N GLU A 105 2.42 -3.67 -13.94
CA GLU A 105 3.43 -3.04 -14.80
C GLU A 105 3.89 -1.68 -14.26
N LEU A 106 2.96 -0.91 -13.68
CA LEU A 106 3.26 0.37 -13.04
C LEU A 106 4.04 0.14 -11.73
N ALA A 107 3.64 -0.86 -10.94
CA ALA A 107 4.33 -1.23 -9.71
C ALA A 107 5.81 -1.61 -9.95
N GLN A 108 6.10 -2.34 -11.03
CA GLN A 108 7.48 -2.68 -11.39
C GLN A 108 8.35 -1.46 -11.74
N LYS A 109 7.72 -0.38 -12.21
CA LYS A 109 8.40 0.86 -12.60
C LYS A 109 8.53 1.85 -11.45
N LEU A 110 7.67 1.74 -10.44
CA LEU A 110 7.62 2.63 -9.28
C LEU A 110 7.89 1.88 -7.98
N ASP A 111 9.05 2.14 -7.38
CA ASP A 111 9.31 1.65 -6.02
C ASP A 111 8.64 2.55 -4.97
N LEU A 112 7.36 2.29 -4.71
CA LEU A 112 6.61 2.93 -3.61
C LEU A 112 6.73 2.15 -2.29
N SER A 113 7.64 1.17 -2.17
CA SER A 113 7.77 0.34 -0.96
C SER A 113 8.20 1.13 0.28
N ILE A 114 8.77 2.33 0.05
CA ILE A 114 9.13 3.28 1.09
C ILE A 114 7.92 4.02 1.68
N ILE A 115 6.82 4.14 0.93
CA ILE A 115 5.61 4.82 1.36
C ILE A 115 4.78 3.85 2.20
N ARG A 116 4.58 4.21 3.45
CA ARG A 116 3.87 3.42 4.47
C ARG A 116 3.53 4.36 5.63
N LEU A 117 2.94 3.80 6.69
CA LEU A 117 2.68 4.51 7.95
C LEU A 117 3.85 5.45 8.35
N SER A 118 3.52 6.65 8.84
CA SER A 118 4.43 7.76 9.15
C SER A 118 4.97 8.55 7.95
N ILE A 119 4.41 8.38 6.76
CA ILE A 119 4.81 9.14 5.56
C ILE A 119 3.70 10.07 5.07
N VAL A 120 2.44 9.78 5.42
CA VAL A 120 1.28 10.51 4.91
C VAL A 120 0.38 10.85 6.10
N ASP A 121 0.59 12.06 6.63
CA ASP A 121 -0.03 12.53 7.88
C ASP A 121 -1.55 12.33 7.91
N THR A 122 -2.25 12.61 6.80
CA THR A 122 -3.71 12.44 6.72
C THR A 122 -4.17 10.99 6.84
N LEU A 123 -3.41 10.03 6.30
CA LEU A 123 -3.69 8.61 6.46
C LEU A 123 -3.32 8.13 7.86
N ASP A 124 -2.23 8.65 8.41
CA ASP A 124 -1.78 8.34 9.75
C ASP A 124 -2.79 8.82 10.79
N GLU A 125 -3.30 10.05 10.67
CA GLU A 125 -4.39 10.60 11.49
C GLU A 125 -5.66 9.76 11.38
N TYR A 126 -6.06 9.39 10.16
CA TYR A 126 -7.20 8.51 9.93
C TYR A 126 -7.02 7.16 10.65
N LEU A 127 -5.87 6.52 10.51
CA LEU A 127 -5.59 5.25 11.16
C LEU A 127 -5.54 5.38 12.69
N SER A 128 -4.90 6.43 13.22
CA SER A 128 -4.86 6.70 14.66
C SER A 128 -6.23 7.00 15.25
N SER A 129 -7.13 7.64 14.51
CA SER A 129 -8.50 7.87 14.96
C SER A 129 -9.34 6.59 15.04
N LYS A 130 -9.00 5.59 14.20
CA LYS A 130 -9.76 4.34 14.05
C LYS A 130 -9.21 3.20 14.91
N TYR A 131 -7.90 3.17 15.16
CA TYR A 131 -7.22 2.07 15.82
C TYR A 131 -6.36 2.58 16.99
N GLN A 132 -6.77 2.25 18.21
CA GLN A 132 -6.07 2.63 19.44
C GLN A 132 -4.61 2.13 19.50
N GLU A 133 -4.26 1.09 18.74
CA GLU A 133 -2.91 0.54 18.67
C GLU A 133 -1.97 1.40 17.79
N ILE A 134 -2.52 2.31 16.99
CA ILE A 134 -1.76 3.18 16.10
C ILE A 134 -1.69 4.58 16.71
N TYR A 135 -0.50 4.96 17.20
CA TYR A 135 -0.28 6.26 17.80
C TYR A 135 1.19 6.67 17.73
N SER A 136 1.44 7.98 17.90
CA SER A 136 2.77 8.58 17.83
C SER A 136 3.71 8.09 18.91
N ARG A 137 4.98 7.88 18.52
CA ARG A 137 6.08 7.57 19.42
C ARG A 137 7.25 8.49 19.15
N PHE A 138 7.89 8.98 20.21
CA PHE A 138 9.13 9.71 20.11
C PHE A 138 10.33 8.76 19.88
N SER A 139 11.17 9.07 18.91
CA SER A 139 12.44 8.40 18.64
C SER A 139 13.61 9.29 19.00
N LYS A 140 14.41 8.84 19.97
CA LYS A 140 15.71 9.47 20.27
C LYS A 140 16.74 9.33 19.15
N LYS A 141 16.56 8.40 18.22
CA LYS A 141 17.55 8.12 17.15
C LYS A 141 17.54 9.18 16.05
N PHE A 142 16.39 9.77 15.77
CA PHE A 142 16.25 10.81 14.75
C PHE A 142 15.65 12.11 15.31
N ASP A 143 15.47 12.18 16.64
CA ASP A 143 14.96 13.33 17.37
C ASP A 143 13.60 13.84 16.87
N GLY A 144 12.62 12.94 16.85
CA GLY A 144 11.28 13.28 16.37
C GLY A 144 10.21 12.25 16.69
N GLU A 145 8.96 12.62 16.40
CA GLU A 145 7.80 11.74 16.54
C GLU A 145 7.41 11.11 15.22
N TYR A 146 6.81 9.93 15.30
CA TYR A 146 6.30 9.20 14.15
C TYR A 146 5.16 8.30 14.57
N VAL A 147 4.17 8.14 13.68
CA VAL A 147 3.04 7.24 13.91
C VAL A 147 3.49 5.80 13.68
N ALA A 148 3.15 4.92 14.62
CA ALA A 148 3.52 3.53 14.55
C ALA A 148 2.43 2.62 15.10
N ASN A 149 2.49 1.35 14.70
CA ASN A 149 1.77 0.31 15.40
C ASN A 149 2.43 0.09 16.78
N ASN A 150 1.63 -0.17 17.80
CA ASN A 150 2.08 -0.45 19.15
C ASN A 150 1.34 -1.67 19.70
N CYS A 151 2.05 -2.49 20.47
CA CYS A 151 1.44 -3.67 21.08
C CYS A 151 0.36 -3.26 22.09
N PRO A 152 -0.90 -3.73 21.97
CA PRO A 152 -1.96 -3.41 22.94
C PRO A 152 -1.69 -3.99 24.34
N TYR A 153 -0.80 -4.97 24.46
CA TYR A 153 -0.53 -5.65 25.72
C TYR A 153 0.68 -5.15 26.49
N CYS A 154 1.76 -4.77 25.80
CA CYS A 154 3.02 -4.36 26.43
C CYS A 154 3.52 -3.00 25.95
N HIS A 155 2.73 -2.34 25.09
CA HIS A 155 2.97 -1.02 24.52
C HIS A 155 4.30 -0.88 23.77
N SER A 156 4.96 -1.98 23.44
CA SER A 156 6.18 -1.93 22.63
C SER A 156 5.84 -1.47 21.22
N LEU A 157 6.64 -0.54 20.73
CA LEU A 157 6.64 -0.10 19.35
C LEU A 157 6.79 -1.29 18.40
N GLN A 158 5.89 -1.45 17.45
CA GLN A 158 5.95 -2.42 16.36
C GLN A 158 6.41 -1.70 15.10
N GLY A 159 7.69 -1.31 15.12
CA GLY A 159 8.26 -0.40 14.13
C GLY A 159 8.55 -1.05 12.78
N ASN A 160 9.02 -0.21 11.86
CA ASN A 160 9.23 -0.57 10.47
C ASN A 160 10.06 -1.85 10.25
N THR A 161 11.28 -1.91 10.79
CA THR A 161 12.23 -2.99 10.48
C THR A 161 11.78 -4.36 10.97
N MET A 162 11.09 -4.44 12.10
CA MET A 162 10.73 -5.71 12.75
C MET A 162 9.33 -6.20 12.38
N SER A 163 8.41 -5.26 12.16
CA SER A 163 6.99 -5.55 12.07
C SER A 163 6.44 -5.19 10.69
N LEU A 164 6.52 -3.92 10.27
CA LEU A 164 5.90 -3.50 9.01
C LEU A 164 6.62 -4.02 7.76
N LYS A 165 7.95 -4.11 7.77
CA LYS A 165 8.70 -4.71 6.65
C LYS A 165 8.38 -6.19 6.51
N THR A 166 8.26 -6.89 7.63
CA THR A 166 7.86 -8.30 7.67
C THR A 166 6.45 -8.48 7.11
N ALA A 167 5.49 -7.66 7.56
CA ALA A 167 4.13 -7.64 7.04
C ALA A 167 4.09 -7.34 5.53
N TYR A 168 4.79 -6.29 5.08
CA TYR A 168 4.89 -5.94 3.66
C TYR A 168 5.45 -7.07 2.80
N ASN A 169 6.54 -7.71 3.25
CA ASN A 169 7.15 -8.84 2.54
C ASN A 169 6.17 -10.02 2.45
N TYR A 170 5.55 -10.39 3.57
CA TYR A 170 4.55 -11.46 3.63
C TYR A 170 3.40 -11.21 2.66
N LEU A 171 2.84 -9.98 2.67
CA LEU A 171 1.77 -9.58 1.77
C LEU A 171 2.21 -9.62 0.30
N THR A 172 3.42 -9.12 0.01
CA THR A 172 4.00 -9.12 -1.34
C THR A 172 4.13 -10.54 -1.89
N GLU A 173 4.64 -11.47 -1.08
CA GLU A 173 4.80 -12.88 -1.49
C GLU A 173 3.45 -13.53 -1.78
N ARG A 174 2.42 -13.25 -0.99
CA ARG A 174 1.07 -13.78 -1.24
C ARG A 174 0.45 -13.21 -2.51
N ILE A 175 0.60 -11.91 -2.76
CA ILE A 175 0.11 -11.29 -4.00
C ILE A 175 0.79 -11.92 -5.21
N ARG A 176 2.11 -12.09 -5.17
CA ARG A 176 2.88 -12.70 -6.27
C ARG A 176 2.52 -14.17 -6.52
N LYS A 177 2.17 -14.94 -5.49
CA LYS A 177 1.73 -16.34 -5.66
C LYS A 177 0.35 -16.51 -6.29
N ARG A 178 -0.48 -15.45 -6.30
CA ARG A 178 -1.84 -15.46 -6.86
C ARG A 178 -1.90 -14.98 -8.32
N GLN A 179 -0.81 -14.41 -8.86
CA GLN A 179 -0.67 -13.97 -10.24
C GLN A 179 -0.04 -15.07 -11.10
#